data_AF-A0A359HC46-F1
#
_entry.id   AF-A0A359HC46-F1
#
_cell.length_a   1.000
_cell.length_b   1.000
_cell.length_c   1.000
_cell.angle_alpha   90.00
_cell.angle_beta   90.00
_cell.angle_gamma   90.00
#
_symmetry.space_group_name_H-M   'P 1'
#
loop_
_entity.id
_entity.type
_entity.pdbx_description
1 polymer ?
#
loop_
_entity_poly.entity_id
_entity_poly.type
_entity_poly.pdbx_seq_one_letter_code
_entity_poly.pdbx_strand_id
1 'polypeptide(L)' 'MDIRLSGDEDELVYEATLDFSNADDYDNLEDVSKTKVKSFLNALKSEINSIIEDTDFDGADITGKAIDNDNLNYTWF' A
#
# COMPACT_ATOMS: atom_id res chain seq x y z
N MET A 1 -0.85 -4.63 -10.77
CA MET A 1 -0.56 -4.19 -9.38
C MET A 1 0.61 -5.01 -8.86
N ASP A 2 1.57 -4.34 -8.25
CA ASP A 2 2.74 -4.94 -7.59
C ASP A 2 2.78 -4.46 -6.13
N ILE A 3 3.18 -5.32 -5.19
CA ILE A 3 3.41 -4.92 -3.80
C ILE A 3 4.83 -5.32 -3.41
N ARG A 4 5.56 -4.37 -2.85
CA ARG A 4 6.87 -4.60 -2.25
C ARG A 4 6.78 -4.38 -0.75
N LEU A 5 7.33 -5.32 0.01
CA LEU A 5 7.44 -5.26 1.46
C LEU A 5 8.92 -5.23 1.84
N SER A 6 9.28 -4.34 2.75
CA SER A 6 10.65 -4.18 3.25
C SER A 6 10.62 -3.72 4.70
N GLY A 7 11.70 -3.94 5.44
CA GLY A 7 11.79 -3.52 6.84
C GLY A 7 12.49 -4.56 7.72
N ASP A 8 12.23 -4.48 9.01
CA ASP A 8 12.69 -5.39 10.05
C ASP A 8 11.54 -5.76 11.02
N GLU A 9 11.88 -6.47 12.09
CA GLU A 9 10.94 -7.00 13.09
C GLU A 9 10.11 -5.92 13.80
N ASP A 10 10.63 -4.68 13.86
CA ASP A 10 9.96 -3.56 14.54
C ASP A 10 9.20 -2.66 13.55
N GLU A 11 9.72 -2.48 12.31
CA GLU A 11 9.14 -1.57 11.32
C GLU A 11 9.00 -2.23 9.94
N LEU A 12 7.77 -2.24 9.41
CA LEU A 12 7.48 -2.72 8.06
C LEU A 12 6.93 -1.60 7.17
N VAL A 13 7.50 -1.49 5.98
CA VAL A 13 7.08 -0.53 4.95
C VAL A 13 6.64 -1.29 3.72
N TYR A 14 5.41 -1.03 3.27
CA TYR A 14 4.92 -1.54 1.99
C TYR A 14 4.71 -0.44 0.95
N GLU A 15 5.01 -0.78 -0.30
CA GLU A 15 4.76 0.05 -1.48
C GLU A 15 3.84 -0.70 -2.43
N ALA A 16 2.65 -0.16 -2.67
CA ALA A 16 1.70 -0.68 -3.64
C ALA A 16 1.80 0.11 -4.95
N THR A 17 2.26 -0.52 -6.02
CA THR A 17 2.30 0.07 -7.36
C THR A 17 1.03 -0.28 -8.13
N LEU A 18 0.26 0.73 -8.48
CA LEU A 18 -0.98 0.62 -9.23
C LEU A 18 -0.72 1.02 -10.69
N ASP A 19 -1.08 0.12 -11.61
CA ASP A 19 -0.90 0.31 -13.05
C ASP A 19 -2.26 0.57 -13.69
N PHE A 20 -2.44 1.78 -14.21
CA PHE A 20 -3.66 2.27 -14.84
C PHE A 20 -3.62 2.11 -16.37
N SER A 21 -2.56 1.54 -16.95
CA SER A 21 -2.41 1.42 -18.41
C SER A 21 -3.54 0.66 -19.12
N ASN A 22 -4.30 -0.15 -18.39
CA ASN A 22 -5.47 -0.89 -18.88
C ASN A 22 -6.76 -0.54 -18.11
N ALA A 23 -6.79 0.59 -17.39
CA ALA A 23 -7.96 1.02 -16.66
C ALA A 23 -8.91 1.80 -17.59
N ASP A 24 -10.20 1.45 -17.54
CA ASP A 24 -11.24 2.15 -18.32
C ASP A 24 -11.77 3.42 -17.60
N ASP A 25 -11.70 3.44 -16.27
CA ASP A 25 -12.38 4.44 -15.42
C ASP A 25 -11.44 5.55 -14.89
N TYR A 26 -10.12 5.34 -14.90
CA TYR A 26 -9.14 6.21 -14.26
C TYR A 26 -7.85 6.23 -15.09
N ASP A 27 -7.33 7.42 -15.39
CA ASP A 27 -6.07 7.53 -16.14
C ASP A 27 -4.87 7.32 -15.20
N ASN A 28 -4.98 7.74 -13.94
CA ASN A 28 -3.92 7.61 -12.94
C ASN A 28 -4.46 7.60 -11.49
N LEU A 29 -3.54 7.59 -10.51
CA LEU A 29 -3.90 7.57 -9.09
C LEU A 29 -4.57 8.86 -8.59
N GLU A 30 -4.29 10.01 -9.21
CA GLU A 30 -4.91 11.29 -8.82
C GLU A 30 -6.41 11.35 -9.13
N ASP A 31 -6.86 10.60 -10.14
CA ASP A 31 -8.28 10.48 -10.48
C ASP A 31 -9.05 9.64 -9.45
N VAL A 32 -8.35 8.82 -8.67
CA VAL A 32 -8.95 8.02 -7.61
C VAL A 32 -9.13 8.88 -6.36
N SER A 33 -10.34 8.87 -5.81
CA SER A 33 -10.61 9.65 -4.60
C SER A 33 -9.70 9.23 -3.45
N LYS A 34 -9.16 10.22 -2.72
CA LYS A 34 -8.27 9.99 -1.56
C LYS A 34 -8.85 9.02 -0.54
N THR A 35 -10.18 9.04 -0.35
CA THR A 35 -10.87 8.09 0.54
C THR A 35 -10.78 6.64 0.05
N LYS A 36 -10.90 6.40 -1.26
CA LYS A 36 -10.72 5.05 -1.84
C LYS A 36 -9.28 4.58 -1.69
N VAL A 37 -8.30 5.43 -2.03
CA VAL A 37 -6.87 5.13 -1.87
C VAL A 37 -6.54 4.81 -0.41
N LYS A 38 -7.01 5.63 0.54
CA LYS A 38 -6.83 5.38 1.98
C LYS A 38 -7.48 4.08 2.43
N SER A 39 -8.69 3.78 1.96
CA SER A 39 -9.37 2.53 2.31
C SER A 39 -8.61 1.30 1.80
N PHE A 40 -8.05 1.39 0.60
CA PHE A 40 -7.19 0.35 0.04
C PHE A 40 -5.90 0.14 0.84
N LEU A 41 -5.18 1.22 1.19
CA LEU A 41 -3.98 1.15 2.03
C LEU A 41 -4.29 0.56 3.42
N ASN A 42 -5.41 0.95 4.03
CA ASN A 42 -5.83 0.37 5.30
C ASN A 42 -6.11 -1.13 5.20
N ALA A 43 -6.71 -1.59 4.09
CA ALA A 43 -6.95 -3.00 3.85
C ALA A 43 -5.65 -3.78 3.70
N LEU A 44 -4.67 -3.25 2.95
CA LEU A 44 -3.34 -3.87 2.84
C LEU A 44 -2.62 -3.94 4.19
N LYS A 45 -2.65 -2.87 4.98
CA LYS A 45 -2.09 -2.88 6.34
C LYS A 45 -2.73 -3.97 7.21
N SER A 46 -4.06 -4.11 7.14
CA SER A 46 -4.78 -5.15 7.89
C SER A 46 -4.40 -6.56 7.45
N GLU A 47 -4.22 -6.77 6.14
CA GLU A 47 -3.81 -8.07 5.59
C GLU A 47 -2.38 -8.42 6.02
N ILE A 48 -1.44 -7.47 5.91
CA ILE A 48 -0.05 -7.67 6.36
C ILE A 48 -0.03 -7.98 7.87
N ASN A 49 -0.76 -7.23 8.70
CA ASN A 49 -0.89 -7.52 10.13
C ASN A 49 -1.38 -8.95 10.40
N SER A 50 -2.37 -9.43 9.64
CA SER A 50 -2.88 -10.79 9.80
C SER A 50 -1.88 -11.87 9.37
N ILE A 51 -1.00 -11.57 8.42
CA ILE A 51 0.02 -12.51 7.92
C ILE A 51 1.20 -12.60 8.88
N ILE A 52 1.57 -11.49 9.53
CA ILE A 52 2.72 -11.42 10.44
C ILE A 52 2.37 -11.80 11.88
N GLU A 53 1.08 -11.98 12.20
CA GLU A 53 0.65 -12.53 13.50
C GLU A 53 1.36 -13.87 13.76
N ASP A 54 1.86 -14.07 14.99
CA ASP A 54 2.68 -15.22 15.40
C ASP A 54 4.04 -15.37 14.66
N THR A 55 4.56 -14.31 14.05
CA THR A 55 5.92 -14.27 13.48
C THR A 55 6.86 -13.35 14.28
N ASP A 56 8.15 -13.33 13.96
CA ASP A 56 9.10 -12.39 14.57
C ASP A 56 8.77 -10.91 14.23
N PHE A 57 7.88 -10.67 13.27
CA PHE A 57 7.38 -9.35 12.88
C PHE A 57 6.04 -9.02 13.56
N ASP A 58 5.52 -9.87 14.45
CA ASP A 58 4.26 -9.61 15.14
C ASP A 58 4.33 -8.30 15.94
N GLY A 59 3.37 -7.43 15.70
CA GLY A 59 3.32 -6.09 16.31
C GLY A 59 4.19 -5.04 15.62
N ALA A 60 4.85 -5.34 14.50
CA ALA A 60 5.62 -4.34 13.74
C ALA A 60 4.76 -3.12 13.37
N ASP A 61 5.36 -1.93 13.43
CA ASP A 61 4.74 -0.71 12.95
C ASP A 61 4.67 -0.72 11.42
N ILE A 62 3.47 -0.89 10.87
CA ILE A 62 3.25 -0.94 9.42
C ILE A 62 2.89 0.44 8.87
N THR A 63 3.70 0.93 7.93
CA THR A 63 3.42 2.12 7.11
C THR A 63 3.32 1.75 5.63
N GLY A 64 2.62 2.58 4.84
CA GLY A 64 2.37 2.26 3.45
C GLY A 64 2.14 3.44 2.53
N LYS A 65 2.45 3.24 1.25
CA LYS A 65 2.19 4.21 0.18
C LYS A 65 1.67 3.54 -1.08
N ALA A 66 0.82 4.26 -1.80
CA ALA A 66 0.42 3.93 -3.15
C ALA A 66 1.19 4.82 -4.14
N ILE A 67 1.70 4.20 -5.20
CA ILE A 67 2.34 4.89 -6.32
C ILE A 67 1.73 4.43 -7.64
N ASP A 68 1.73 5.28 -8.66
CA ASP A 68 1.47 4.88 -10.04
C ASP A 68 2.72 4.99 -10.92
N ASN A 69 2.62 4.45 -12.15
CA ASN A 69 3.70 4.46 -13.13
C ASN A 69 4.05 5.87 -13.64
N ASP A 70 3.20 6.87 -13.41
CA ASP A 70 3.48 8.28 -13.71
C ASP A 70 4.27 8.97 -12.58
N ASN A 71 4.72 8.20 -11.58
CA ASN A 71 5.51 8.64 -10.42
C ASN A 71 4.73 9.55 -9.46
N LEU A 72 3.39 9.54 -9.51
CA LEU A 72 2.53 10.22 -8.55
C LEU A 72 2.41 9.34 -7.30
N ASN A 73 2.48 9.96 -6.11
CA ASN A 73 2.51 9.23 -4.84
C ASN A 73 1.51 9.73 -3.81
N TYR A 74 0.97 8.80 -3.02
CA TYR A 74 0.17 9.07 -1.84
C TYR A 74 0.71 8.26 -0.65
N THR A 75 1.26 8.96 0.34
CA THR A 75 1.80 8.37 1.57
C THR A 75 0.76 8.43 2.69
N TRP A 76 0.60 7.33 3.44
CA TRP A 76 -0.27 7.26 4.61
C TRP A 76 0.51 6.79 5.85
N PHE A 77 0.35 7.52 6.96
CA PHE A 77 0.93 7.25 8.28
C PHE A 77 -0.14 6.66 9.22
#